data_AF-A0A9X0CTX9-F1
#
_entry.id   AF-A0A9X0CTX9-F1
#
_cell.length_a   1.000
_cell.length_b   1.000
_cell.length_c   1.000
_cell.angle_alpha   90.00
_cell.angle_beta   90.00
_cell.angle_gamma   90.00
#
_symmetry.space_group_name_H-M   'P 1'
#
loop_
_entity.id
_entity.type
_entity.pdbx_description
1 polymer ?
#
loop_
_entity_poly.entity_id
_entity_poly.type
_entity_poly.pdbx_seq_one_letter_code
_entity_poly.pdbx_strand_id
1 'polypeptide(L)'
;MILLYSHRTELRALQLFYRELPPHDFFTFTIPFSMKGSTDGPPIPLPKKYEKALKEREKAINNWYQVVKTSSLSKPQRRQLQKDVQDRFQEWLADSGHATQLNGLVPPHSGKS
;
A
#
# COMPACT_ATOMS: atom_id res chain seq x y z
N MET A 1 14.61 -10.58 5.58
CA MET A 1 13.85 -11.83 5.49
C MET A 1 12.47 -11.47 4.93
N ILE A 2 12.18 -11.80 3.67
CA ILE A 2 10.86 -11.51 3.05
C ILE A 2 10.09 -12.82 3.05
N LEU A 3 9.03 -12.89 3.86
CA LEU A 3 8.09 -14.01 3.87
C LEU A 3 6.99 -13.73 2.85
N LEU A 4 6.90 -14.55 1.81
CA LEU A 4 5.80 -14.52 0.84
C LEU A 4 4.76 -15.57 1.26
N TYR A 5 3.60 -15.14 1.74
CA TYR A 5 2.43 -16.00 1.91
C TYR A 5 1.37 -15.59 0.88
N SER A 6 0.93 -16.55 0.07
CA SER A 6 -0.26 -16.45 -0.79
C SER A 6 -1.20 -17.58 -0.38
N HIS A 7 -2.43 -17.22 -0.02
CA HIS A 7 -3.43 -18.16 0.47
C HIS A 7 -4.38 -18.57 -0.66
N ARG A 8 -4.63 -19.89 -0.75
CA ARG A 8 -5.86 -20.56 -1.20
C ARG A 8 -5.80 -21.38 -2.50
N THR A 9 -5.28 -22.60 -2.32
CA THR A 9 -5.88 -23.91 -2.63
C THR A 9 -6.38 -24.23 -4.05
N GLU A 10 -5.61 -25.05 -4.78
CA GLU A 10 -6.11 -26.31 -5.37
C GLU A 10 -4.98 -27.34 -5.40
N LEU A 11 -5.25 -28.52 -4.83
CA LEU A 11 -4.32 -29.63 -4.68
C LEU A 11 -4.15 -30.38 -6.01
N ARG A 12 -3.28 -29.90 -6.91
CA ARG A 12 -2.61 -30.74 -7.92
C ARG A 12 -1.19 -30.23 -8.20
N ALA A 13 -0.22 -31.09 -7.92
CA ALA A 13 1.22 -30.95 -8.18
C ALA A 13 1.91 -29.77 -7.47
N LEU A 14 2.65 -30.08 -6.40
CA LEU A 14 3.55 -29.17 -5.68
C LEU A 14 4.80 -28.84 -6.51
N GLN A 15 4.63 -28.31 -7.72
CA GLN A 15 5.69 -27.56 -8.37
C GLN A 15 5.56 -26.13 -7.86
N LEU A 16 6.42 -25.78 -6.90
CA LEU A 16 6.52 -24.40 -6.40
C LEU A 16 7.01 -23.51 -7.55
N PHE A 17 6.06 -22.99 -8.33
CA PHE A 17 6.33 -21.99 -9.36
C PHE A 17 6.56 -20.65 -8.65
N TYR A 18 7.82 -20.37 -8.33
CA TYR A 18 8.22 -19.03 -7.93
C TYR A 18 8.21 -18.14 -9.18
N ARG A 19 7.43 -17.06 -9.13
CA ARG A 19 7.44 -16.00 -10.14
C ARG A 19 7.81 -14.69 -9.47
N GLU A 20 8.58 -13.88 -10.17
CA GLU A 20 8.82 -12.50 -9.76
C GLU A 20 7.50 -11.73 -9.66
N LEU A 21 7.32 -10.96 -8.58
CA LEU A 21 6.17 -10.06 -8.45
C LEU A 21 6.24 -8.99 -9.56
N PRO A 22 5.15 -8.69 -10.26
CA PRO A 22 5.15 -7.60 -11.23
C PRO A 22 5.59 -6.28 -10.57
N PRO A 23 6.42 -5.44 -11.23
CA PRO A 23 6.89 -4.19 -10.62
C PRO A 23 5.79 -3.22 -10.18
N HIS A 24 4.64 -3.22 -10.86
CA HIS A 24 3.49 -2.38 -10.51
C HIS A 24 2.80 -2.81 -9.21
N ASP A 25 2.89 -4.11 -8.87
CA ASP A 25 2.34 -4.70 -7.64
C ASP A 25 3.34 -4.66 -6.47
N PHE A 26 4.58 -4.23 -6.72
CA PHE A 26 5.62 -4.20 -5.69
C PHE A 26 5.49 -2.96 -4.79
N PHE A 27 5.38 -3.16 -3.48
CA PHE A 27 5.35 -2.11 -2.46
C PHE A 27 6.44 -2.34 -1.41
N THR A 28 7.01 -1.25 -0.90
CA THR A 28 7.87 -1.29 0.28
C THR A 28 7.00 -1.25 1.53
N PHE A 29 7.35 -2.04 2.54
CA PHE A 29 6.73 -1.91 3.86
C PHE A 29 7.45 -0.80 4.64
N THR A 30 6.68 0.10 5.23
CA THR A 30 7.21 1.09 6.17
C THR A 30 7.17 0.49 7.57
N ILE A 31 8.33 0.48 8.22
CA ILE A 31 8.44 0.11 9.62
C ILE A 31 8.15 1.38 10.45
N PRO A 32 7.10 1.41 11.31
CA PRO A 32 6.68 2.61 12.02
C PRO A 32 7.54 2.91 13.26
N PHE A 33 8.83 2.59 13.22
CA PHE A 33 9.78 2.93 14.26
C PHE A 33 11.11 3.38 13.64
N SER A 34 11.74 4.34 14.30
CA SER A 34 13.06 4.82 13.88
C SER A 34 14.10 3.75 14.22
N MET A 35 14.67 3.14 13.19
CA MET A 35 15.83 2.26 13.32
C MET A 35 17.10 3.11 13.25
N LYS A 36 18.05 2.87 14.15
CA LYS A 36 19.37 3.52 14.13
C LYS A 36 20.42 2.50 13.71
N GLY A 37 21.40 2.95 12.93
CA GLY A 37 22.55 2.14 12.50
C GLY A 37 22.44 1.67 11.05
N SER A 38 23.41 0.85 10.61
CA SER A 38 23.62 0.48 9.21
C SER A 38 22.53 -0.43 8.60
N THR A 39 21.45 -0.73 9.33
CA THR A 39 20.36 -1.62 8.94
C THR A 39 19.02 -0.89 8.79
N ASP A 40 19.05 0.44 8.74
CA ASP A 40 17.87 1.30 8.53
C ASP A 40 17.31 1.22 7.09
N GLY A 41 18.02 0.55 6.18
CA GLY A 41 17.59 0.31 4.81
C GLY A 41 17.87 -1.11 4.32
N PRO A 42 17.47 -1.43 3.08
CA PRO A 42 17.77 -2.70 2.45
C PRO A 42 19.30 -2.93 2.36
N PRO A 43 19.81 -4.11 2.71
CA PRO A 43 21.25 -4.39 2.67
C PRO A 43 21.81 -4.42 1.24
N ILE A 44 20.95 -4.52 0.23
CA ILE A 44 21.28 -4.57 -1.19
C ILE A 44 20.29 -3.68 -1.93
N PRO A 45 20.73 -2.90 -2.94
CA PRO A 45 19.83 -2.09 -3.76
C PRO A 45 18.77 -2.95 -4.46
N LEU A 46 17.60 -2.35 -4.68
CA LEU A 46 16.53 -2.99 -5.45
C LEU A 46 16.93 -3.14 -6.92
N PRO A 47 16.46 -4.18 -7.63
CA PRO A 47 16.62 -4.25 -9.07
C PRO A 47 15.98 -3.02 -9.75
N LYS A 48 16.63 -2.48 -10.77
CA LYS A 48 16.26 -1.21 -11.44
C LYS A 48 14.78 -1.12 -11.84
N LYS A 49 14.16 -2.23 -12.25
CA LYS A 49 12.73 -2.27 -12.64
C LYS A 49 11.79 -1.94 -11.48
N TYR A 50 12.10 -2.42 -10.28
CA TYR A 50 11.31 -2.15 -9.07
C TYR A 50 11.59 -0.75 -8.54
N GLU A 51 12.86 -0.33 -8.54
CA GLU A 51 13.22 1.04 -8.15
C GLU A 51 12.53 2.09 -9.04
N LYS A 52 12.51 1.85 -10.35
CA LYS A 52 11.78 2.71 -11.31
C LYS A 52 10.28 2.75 -11.00
N ALA A 53 9.65 1.59 -10.78
CA ALA A 53 8.23 1.52 -10.47
C ALA A 53 7.87 2.27 -9.17
N LEU A 54 8.71 2.18 -8.14
CA LEU A 54 8.55 2.95 -6.91
C LEU A 54 8.65 4.46 -7.15
N LYS A 55 9.68 4.90 -7.87
CA LYS A 55 9.89 6.33 -8.22
C LYS A 55 8.73 6.89 -9.04
N GLU A 56 8.22 6.13 -10.01
CA GLU A 56 7.07 6.51 -10.82
C GLU A 56 5.80 6.65 -9.98
N ARG A 57 5.56 5.70 -9.06
CA ARG A 57 4.43 5.76 -8.12
C ARG A 57 4.54 6.98 -7.20
N GLU A 58 5.71 7.21 -6.61
CA GLU A 58 5.96 8.36 -5.75
C GLU A 58 5.76 9.68 -6.50
N LYS A 59 6.25 9.78 -7.74
CA LYS A 59 6.01 10.94 -8.61
C LYS A 59 4.53 11.15 -8.88
N ALA A 60 3.77 10.08 -9.18
CA ALA A 60 2.33 10.18 -9.42
C ALA A 60 1.58 10.68 -8.18
N ILE A 61 1.91 10.16 -6.99
CA ILE A 61 1.34 10.59 -5.71
C ILE A 61 1.65 12.08 -5.45
N ASN A 62 2.92 12.47 -5.60
CA ASN A 62 3.35 13.86 -5.40
C ASN A 62 2.67 14.82 -6.37
N ASN A 63 2.56 14.44 -7.64
CA ASN A 63 1.84 15.21 -8.65
C ASN A 63 0.36 15.39 -8.27
N TRP A 64 -0.31 14.32 -7.82
CA TRP A 64 -1.70 14.40 -7.37
C TRP A 64 -1.85 15.33 -6.16
N TYR A 65 -0.95 15.23 -5.17
CA TYR A 65 -0.94 16.17 -4.04
C TYR A 65 -0.77 17.62 -4.50
N GLN A 66 0.12 17.89 -5.46
CA GLN A 66 0.28 19.24 -6.00
C GLN A 66 -1.00 19.70 -6.70
N VAL A 67 -1.63 18.88 -7.54
CA VAL A 67 -2.89 19.22 -8.22
C VAL A 67 -3.98 19.57 -7.20
N VAL A 68 -4.15 18.75 -6.16
CA VAL A 68 -5.15 19.01 -5.10
C VAL A 68 -4.81 20.28 -4.33
N LYS A 69 -3.53 20.52 -4.02
CA LYS A 69 -3.08 21.69 -3.28
C LYS A 69 -3.23 23.00 -4.07
N THR A 70 -2.90 22.98 -5.36
CA THR A 70 -2.93 24.17 -6.23
C THR A 70 -4.32 24.41 -6.81
N SER A 71 -5.19 23.41 -6.83
CA SER A 71 -6.60 23.59 -7.18
C SER A 71 -7.27 24.54 -6.18
N SER A 72 -7.78 25.67 -6.67
CA SER A 72 -8.54 26.64 -5.89
C SER A 72 -9.99 26.16 -5.68
N LEU A 73 -10.15 24.98 -5.08
CA LEU A 73 -11.46 24.39 -4.84
C LEU A 73 -12.24 25.20 -3.81
N SER A 74 -13.48 25.55 -4.18
CA SER A 74 -14.45 26.09 -3.22
C SER A 74 -14.79 25.06 -2.13
N LYS A 75 -15.36 25.51 -1.01
CA LYS A 75 -15.80 24.61 0.08
C LYS A 75 -16.72 23.48 -0.42
N PRO A 76 -17.73 23.73 -1.28
CA PRO A 76 -18.56 22.66 -1.83
C PRO A 76 -17.77 21.67 -2.70
N GLN A 77 -16.89 22.15 -3.58
CA GLN A 77 -16.08 21.28 -4.45
C GLN A 77 -15.11 20.40 -3.64
N ARG A 78 -14.51 20.95 -2.57
CA ARG A 78 -13.65 20.17 -1.67
C ARG A 78 -14.44 19.05 -0.96
N ARG A 79 -15.68 19.34 -0.53
CA ARG A 79 -16.56 18.32 0.07
C ARG A 79 -16.92 17.23 -0.95
N GLN A 80 -17.20 17.61 -2.19
CA GLN A 80 -17.49 16.66 -3.26
C GLN A 80 -16.28 15.76 -3.52
N LEU A 81 -15.09 16.33 -3.69
CA LEU A 81 -13.86 15.56 -3.89
C LEU A 81 -13.60 14.57 -2.73
N GLN A 82 -13.81 15.00 -1.48
CA GLN A 82 -13.67 14.12 -0.33
C GLN A 82 -14.66 12.94 -0.37
N LYS A 83 -15.91 13.21 -0.75
CA LYS A 83 -16.93 12.17 -0.91
C LYS A 83 -16.55 11.19 -2.03
N ASP A 84 -16.15 11.68 -3.19
CA ASP A 84 -15.80 10.84 -4.33
C ASP A 84 -14.59 9.93 -4.02
N VAL A 85 -13.57 10.49 -3.35
CA VAL A 85 -12.41 9.71 -2.89
C VAL A 85 -12.82 8.65 -1.87
N GLN A 86 -13.69 9.00 -0.92
CA GLN A 86 -14.17 8.07 0.10
C GLN A 86 -14.98 6.93 -0.52
N ASP A 87 -15.92 7.25 -1.41
CA ASP A 87 -16.79 6.27 -2.06
C ASP A 87 -15.93 5.29 -2.90
N ARG A 88 -14.98 5.82 -3.68
CA ARG A 88 -14.04 4.99 -4.46
C ARG A 88 -13.14 4.12 -3.59
N PHE A 89 -12.71 4.64 -2.44
CA PHE A 89 -11.91 3.87 -1.50
C PHE A 89 -12.70 2.71 -0.89
N GLN A 90 -13.99 2.91 -0.57
CA GLN A 90 -14.85 1.84 -0.08
C GLN A 90 -15.08 0.74 -1.12
N GLU A 91 -15.34 1.12 -2.38
CA GLU A 91 -15.40 0.16 -3.49
C GLU A 91 -14.11 -0.66 -3.59
N TRP A 92 -12.96 0.01 -3.57
CA TRP A 92 -11.67 -0.66 -3.62
C TRP A 92 -11.46 -1.63 -2.45
N LEU A 93 -11.86 -1.26 -1.23
CA LEU A 93 -11.77 -2.15 -0.06
C LEU A 93 -12.66 -3.39 -0.19
N ALA A 94 -13.86 -3.23 -0.75
CA ALA A 94 -14.80 -4.33 -0.98
C ALA A 94 -14.27 -5.31 -2.04
N ASP A 95 -13.79 -4.80 -3.18
CA ASP A 95 -13.35 -5.61 -4.31
C ASP A 95 -12.05 -6.37 -4.02
N SER A 96 -11.15 -5.77 -3.24
CA SER A 96 -9.82 -6.33 -2.97
C SER A 96 -9.77 -7.27 -1.75
N GLY A 97 -10.83 -7.31 -0.94
CA GLY A 97 -10.81 -8.02 0.35
C GLY A 97 -9.90 -7.39 1.41
N HIS A 98 -9.34 -6.19 1.16
CA HIS A 98 -8.48 -5.49 2.11
C HIS A 98 -9.21 -4.94 3.35
N ALA A 99 -10.55 -4.87 3.32
CA ALA A 99 -11.35 -4.46 4.48
C ALA A 99 -11.03 -5.27 5.75
N THR A 100 -10.81 -6.58 5.61
CA THR A 100 -10.48 -7.47 6.73
C THR A 100 -9.10 -7.15 7.33
N GLN A 101 -8.14 -6.72 6.50
CA GLN A 101 -6.80 -6.33 6.97
C GLN A 101 -6.86 -5.07 7.84
N LEU A 102 -7.70 -4.08 7.46
CA LEU A 102 -7.90 -2.87 8.27
C LEU A 102 -8.57 -3.17 9.61
N ASN A 103 -9.57 -4.06 9.64
CA ASN A 103 -10.21 -4.48 10.89
C ASN A 103 -9.22 -5.13 11.88
N GLY A 104 -8.23 -5.85 11.36
CA GLY A 104 -7.16 -6.45 12.17
C GLY A 104 -6.13 -5.44 12.72
N LEU A 105 -6.09 -4.21 12.20
CA LEU A 105 -5.22 -3.14 12.69
C LEU A 105 -5.83 -2.34 13.85
N VAL A 106 -7.12 -2.54 14.14
CA VAL A 106 -7.77 -1.93 15.30
C VAL A 106 -7.29 -2.68 16.54
N PRO A 107 -6.54 -2.05 17.46
CA PRO A 107 -6.20 -2.69 18.72
C PRO A 107 -7.50 -3.12 19.41
N PRO A 108 -7.58 -4.32 20.01
CA PRO A 108 -8.72 -4.64 20.87
C PRO A 108 -8.82 -3.52 21.89
N HIS A 109 -9.98 -2.84 21.88
CA HIS A 109 -10.23 -1.68 22.72
C HIS A 109 -9.66 -1.93 24.11
N SER A 110 -8.71 -1.10 24.54
CA SER A 110 -8.25 -1.07 25.91
C SER A 110 -9.48 -0.84 26.78
N GLY A 111 -10.05 -1.92 27.31
CA GLY A 111 -11.14 -1.87 28.26
C GLY A 111 -10.66 -0.98 29.40
N LYS A 112 -11.23 0.21 29.51
CA LYS A 112 -11.07 1.04 30.68
C LYS A 112 -11.71 0.25 31.82
N SER A 113 -10.87 -0.33 32.68
CA SER A 113 -11.30 -0.83 33.98
C SER A 113 -11.38 0.32 34.97
#